data_AF-A0A6C0C5M7-F1
#
_entry.id   AF-A0A6C0C5M7-F1
#
_cell.length_a   1.000
_cell.length_b   1.000
_cell.length_c   1.000
_cell.angle_alpha   90.00
_cell.angle_beta   90.00
_cell.angle_gamma   90.00
#
_symmetry.space_group_name_H-M   'P 1'
#
loop_
_entity.id
_entity.type
_entity.pdbx_description
1 polymer ?
#
loop_
_entity_poly.entity_id
_entity_poly.type
_entity_poly.pdbx_seq_one_letter_code
_entity_poly.pdbx_strand_id
1 'polypeptide(L)'
;MTDTTNEDVEEQIFDAIKKRSVKENGCSIWKGPSNGDSCFIRHNCYGVRKRTYITKFIWERHHPDQLCNNLNQIVHTCNNPKCFKIEHLKMIELMSNEGNWQGSSKKRKNDDSKMEETSEFLSKEKVWQRLIKKGKFDDTKIYNNKKCFIWTGNQHSGYGCIGINHKTYPVHRLSFWIANDQYDKIHDIPRHDGTFDLHIRHLCSNSLCFEPCHLSLGTASQNNYEDKIIAGTLRRGGNHPKSTISEKKAIQIKLSRYPKDDARYMTQAARAEKFKVKISLVRSIDSGQSWGHLFGMDNAASAKLRERRRNNPKKAKERIWDKKMFEEANKKLLGLSVIDKKSPKYNSSHCRVWQGKLKPDGSPRAIGIHGRYIAPNVLACCIKNNTLDNKNKYSYRKCGNKLCVNADHIEFTSAKTGAGKKLSQCDVDEIRRLFKTGEYTQNILAEKYNVSFGTINSVVTGKY
;
A
#
# COMPACT_ATOMS: atom_id res chain seq x y z
N MET A 1 23.42 -44.47 1.18
CA MET A 1 22.26 -43.83 0.50
C MET A 1 22.85 -42.95 -0.60
N THR A 2 22.36 -43.05 -1.82
CA THR A 2 22.95 -42.33 -2.97
C THR A 2 22.71 -40.83 -2.83
N ASP A 3 23.79 -40.05 -2.78
CA ASP A 3 23.72 -38.59 -2.88
C ASP A 3 23.12 -38.23 -4.23
N THR A 4 21.84 -37.82 -4.21
CA THR A 4 21.12 -37.46 -5.42
C THR A 4 21.64 -36.11 -5.89
N THR A 5 22.40 -36.12 -6.98
CA THR A 5 22.96 -34.90 -7.58
C THR A 5 21.83 -34.02 -8.13
N ASN A 6 22.11 -32.74 -8.42
CA ASN A 6 21.10 -31.90 -9.07
C ASN A 6 20.73 -32.44 -10.46
N GLU A 7 21.67 -33.08 -11.17
CA GLU A 7 21.46 -33.68 -12.49
C GLU A 7 20.46 -34.84 -12.45
N ASP A 8 20.58 -35.73 -11.44
CA ASP A 8 19.62 -36.83 -11.22
C ASP A 8 18.18 -36.31 -11.02
N VAL A 9 18.02 -35.17 -10.34
CA VAL A 9 16.72 -34.54 -10.11
C VAL A 9 16.16 -33.93 -11.40
N GLU A 10 17.01 -33.32 -12.24
CA GLU A 10 16.59 -32.79 -13.53
C GLU A 10 16.16 -33.87 -14.50
N GLU A 11 16.89 -34.99 -14.59
CA GLU A 11 16.53 -36.09 -15.48
C GLU A 11 15.19 -36.72 -15.06
N GLN A 12 14.97 -36.93 -13.77
CA GLN A 12 13.67 -37.36 -13.23
C GLN A 12 12.52 -36.41 -13.60
N ILE A 13 12.76 -35.08 -13.59
CA ILE A 13 11.78 -34.09 -14.02
C ILE A 13 11.50 -34.20 -15.53
N PHE A 14 12.55 -34.32 -16.35
CA PHE A 14 12.44 -34.40 -17.80
C PHE A 14 11.69 -35.65 -18.27
N ASP A 15 11.98 -36.81 -17.67
CA ASP A 15 11.28 -38.06 -17.97
C ASP A 15 9.82 -38.05 -17.48
N ALA A 16 9.56 -37.43 -16.33
CA ALA A 16 8.19 -37.22 -15.87
C ALA A 16 7.42 -36.20 -16.74
N ILE A 17 8.12 -35.31 -17.45
CA ILE A 17 7.53 -34.44 -18.49
C ILE A 17 7.18 -35.28 -19.72
N LYS A 18 8.12 -36.07 -20.27
CA LYS A 18 7.89 -36.96 -21.43
C LYS A 18 6.70 -37.90 -21.20
N LYS A 19 6.67 -38.62 -20.06
CA LYS A 19 5.62 -39.59 -19.70
C LYS A 19 4.19 -39.00 -19.60
N ARG A 20 4.04 -37.68 -19.54
CA ARG A 20 2.75 -36.96 -19.45
C ARG A 20 2.56 -35.98 -20.61
N SER A 21 3.17 -36.28 -21.75
CA SER A 21 3.09 -35.50 -22.98
C SER A 21 2.53 -36.30 -24.14
N VAL A 22 1.93 -35.60 -25.11
CA VAL A 22 1.43 -36.16 -26.37
C VAL A 22 1.94 -35.30 -27.52
N LYS A 23 2.36 -35.93 -28.62
CA LYS A 23 2.68 -35.24 -29.88
C LYS A 23 1.42 -35.08 -30.70
N GLU A 24 1.05 -33.85 -31.04
CA GLU A 24 -0.21 -33.52 -31.73
C GLU A 24 0.03 -32.24 -32.54
N ASN A 25 -0.30 -32.24 -33.84
CA ASN A 25 -0.11 -31.09 -34.75
C ASN A 25 1.28 -30.43 -34.66
N GLY A 26 2.34 -31.25 -34.71
CA GLY A 26 3.73 -30.81 -34.62
C GLY A 26 4.17 -30.27 -33.24
N CYS A 27 3.28 -30.24 -32.25
CA CYS A 27 3.53 -29.73 -30.90
C CYS A 27 3.75 -30.86 -29.89
N SER A 28 4.66 -30.67 -28.93
CA SER A 28 4.76 -31.50 -27.72
C SER A 28 3.84 -30.90 -26.65
N ILE A 29 2.67 -31.49 -26.43
CA ILE A 29 1.62 -30.94 -25.55
C ILE A 29 1.69 -31.56 -24.16
N TRP A 30 1.70 -30.73 -23.12
CA TRP A 30 1.53 -31.17 -21.72
C TRP A 30 0.08 -31.57 -21.43
N LYS A 31 -0.13 -32.80 -20.93
CA LYS A 31 -1.45 -33.30 -20.49
C LYS A 31 -1.58 -33.39 -18.95
N GLY A 32 -0.60 -32.86 -18.20
CA GLY A 32 -0.62 -32.83 -16.74
C GLY A 32 -1.19 -31.52 -16.14
N PRO A 33 -0.90 -31.24 -14.84
CA PRO A 33 -1.39 -30.06 -14.14
C PRO A 33 -1.03 -28.73 -14.81
N SER A 34 -2.01 -27.82 -14.91
CA SER A 34 -1.88 -26.48 -15.49
C SER A 34 -2.75 -25.48 -14.74
N ASN A 35 -2.31 -24.22 -14.70
CA ASN A 35 -3.07 -23.08 -14.16
C ASN A 35 -3.31 -22.10 -15.32
N GLY A 36 -4.43 -22.24 -16.03
CA GLY A 36 -4.61 -21.60 -17.34
C GLY A 36 -3.50 -22.06 -18.29
N ASP A 37 -2.81 -21.10 -18.90
CA ASP A 37 -1.70 -21.34 -19.84
C ASP A 37 -0.39 -21.81 -19.17
N SER A 38 -0.29 -21.74 -17.83
CA SER A 38 0.93 -22.11 -17.11
C SER A 38 0.98 -23.60 -16.77
N CYS A 39 1.69 -24.38 -17.58
CA CYS A 39 1.97 -25.81 -17.36
C CYS A 39 3.06 -26.05 -16.30
N PHE A 40 2.81 -26.94 -15.34
CA PHE A 40 3.76 -27.23 -14.27
C PHE A 40 3.76 -28.69 -13.83
N ILE A 41 4.88 -29.12 -13.28
CA ILE A 41 5.04 -30.41 -12.59
C ILE A 41 5.37 -30.16 -11.10
N ARG A 42 4.94 -31.08 -10.23
CA ARG A 42 5.33 -31.11 -8.81
C ARG A 42 6.25 -32.31 -8.60
N HIS A 43 7.39 -32.08 -7.97
CA HIS A 43 8.39 -33.10 -7.66
C HIS A 43 8.90 -32.93 -6.22
N ASN A 44 9.68 -33.89 -5.74
CA ASN A 44 10.35 -33.83 -4.45
C ASN A 44 11.84 -33.59 -4.71
N CYS A 45 12.41 -32.57 -4.07
CA CYS A 45 13.80 -32.18 -4.22
C CYS A 45 14.36 -31.95 -2.82
N TYR A 46 15.25 -32.86 -2.38
CA TYR A 46 15.84 -32.89 -1.03
C TYR A 46 14.79 -32.83 0.10
N GLY A 47 13.73 -33.65 -0.01
CA GLY A 47 12.62 -33.70 0.95
C GLY A 47 11.62 -32.54 0.83
N VAL A 48 11.88 -31.52 0.00
CA VAL A 48 11.00 -30.38 -0.21
C VAL A 48 10.17 -30.56 -1.47
N ARG A 49 8.83 -30.50 -1.32
CA ARG A 49 7.89 -30.56 -2.45
C ARG A 49 7.93 -29.26 -3.27
N LYS A 50 8.65 -29.27 -4.40
CA LYS A 50 8.77 -28.12 -5.31
C LYS A 50 7.75 -28.18 -6.45
N ARG A 51 7.53 -27.03 -7.10
CA ARG A 51 6.78 -26.88 -8.36
C ARG A 51 7.71 -26.27 -9.39
N THR A 52 7.88 -26.94 -10.53
CA THR A 52 8.66 -26.45 -11.68
C THR A 52 7.72 -26.19 -12.85
N TYR A 53 7.87 -25.04 -13.51
CA TYR A 53 7.13 -24.70 -14.74
C TYR A 53 7.84 -25.32 -15.94
N ILE A 54 7.06 -25.91 -16.85
CA ILE A 54 7.60 -26.82 -17.88
C ILE A 54 8.29 -26.05 -18.99
N THR A 55 7.70 -24.95 -19.48
CA THR A 55 8.32 -24.09 -20.50
C THR A 55 9.64 -23.51 -20.02
N LYS A 56 9.69 -22.99 -18.78
CA LYS A 56 10.94 -22.53 -18.13
C LYS A 56 11.99 -23.64 -18.03
N PHE A 57 11.62 -24.81 -17.51
CA PHE A 57 12.56 -25.93 -17.35
C PHE A 57 13.14 -26.42 -18.69
N ILE A 58 12.29 -26.58 -19.71
CA ILE A 58 12.73 -27.03 -21.04
C ILE A 58 13.62 -25.96 -21.70
N TRP A 59 13.29 -24.67 -21.53
CA TRP A 59 14.12 -23.58 -22.04
C TRP A 59 15.50 -23.54 -21.37
N GLU A 60 15.56 -23.52 -20.03
CA GLU A 60 16.82 -23.42 -19.28
C GLU A 60 17.74 -24.64 -19.51
N ARG A 61 17.16 -25.82 -19.78
CA ARG A 61 17.93 -27.02 -20.17
C ARG A 61 18.50 -26.96 -21.59
N HIS A 62 17.84 -26.27 -22.53
CA HIS A 62 18.31 -26.10 -23.91
C HIS A 62 19.17 -24.85 -24.12
N HIS A 63 19.02 -23.84 -23.25
CA HIS A 63 19.72 -22.56 -23.30
C HIS A 63 20.24 -22.20 -21.90
N PRO A 64 21.27 -22.90 -21.39
CA PRO A 64 21.80 -22.68 -20.05
C PRO A 64 22.30 -21.24 -19.83
N ASP A 65 22.81 -20.58 -20.89
CA ASP A 65 23.26 -19.19 -20.85
C ASP A 65 22.11 -18.16 -20.86
N GLN A 66 20.85 -18.60 -21.07
CA GLN A 66 19.67 -17.73 -21.17
C GLN A 66 18.65 -18.04 -20.07
N LEU A 67 19.07 -17.85 -18.81
CA LEU A 67 18.24 -18.11 -17.64
C LEU A 67 17.03 -17.16 -17.54
N CYS A 68 15.88 -17.72 -17.15
CA CYS A 68 14.63 -16.99 -17.00
C CYS A 68 14.62 -16.16 -15.71
N ASN A 69 14.65 -14.84 -15.85
CA ASN A 69 14.70 -13.84 -14.79
C ASN A 69 13.55 -12.81 -14.94
N ASN A 70 13.61 -11.66 -14.24
CA ASN A 70 12.54 -10.66 -14.25
C ASN A 70 12.54 -9.74 -15.49
N LEU A 71 13.57 -9.84 -16.32
CA LEU A 71 13.83 -9.02 -17.52
C LEU A 71 13.66 -9.83 -18.82
N ASN A 72 13.17 -11.06 -18.75
CA ASN A 72 12.88 -11.86 -19.95
C ASN A 72 11.63 -12.75 -19.74
N GLN A 73 11.01 -13.16 -20.84
CA GLN A 73 9.83 -14.02 -20.83
C GLN A 73 9.90 -15.03 -21.97
N ILE A 74 9.55 -16.29 -21.71
CA ILE A 74 9.30 -17.28 -22.75
C ILE A 74 7.88 -17.08 -23.30
N VAL A 75 7.78 -16.91 -24.61
CA VAL A 75 6.52 -16.91 -25.38
C VAL A 75 6.46 -18.11 -26.31
N HIS A 76 5.25 -18.51 -26.70
CA HIS A 76 5.03 -19.55 -27.70
C HIS A 76 4.92 -18.92 -29.09
N THR A 77 5.55 -19.51 -30.09
CA THR A 77 5.36 -19.16 -31.52
C THR A 77 4.22 -19.95 -32.17
N CYS A 78 3.67 -20.94 -31.46
CA CYS A 78 2.49 -21.70 -31.87
C CYS A 78 1.24 -21.30 -31.05
N ASN A 79 0.04 -21.51 -31.62
CA ASN A 79 -1.24 -21.18 -30.97
C ASN A 79 -1.64 -22.13 -29.82
N ASN A 80 -0.72 -22.95 -29.30
CA ASN A 80 -1.00 -23.89 -28.21
C ASN A 80 -0.22 -23.52 -26.94
N PRO A 81 -0.87 -22.92 -25.91
CA PRO A 81 -0.20 -22.50 -24.68
C PRO A 81 0.29 -23.66 -23.80
N LYS A 82 -0.05 -24.91 -24.15
CA LYS A 82 0.45 -26.12 -23.46
C LYS A 82 1.61 -26.80 -24.20
N CYS A 83 2.09 -26.20 -25.29
CA CYS A 83 3.25 -26.70 -26.02
C CYS A 83 4.54 -26.45 -25.22
N PHE A 84 5.44 -27.42 -25.17
CA PHE A 84 6.79 -27.25 -24.61
C PHE A 84 7.89 -27.67 -25.60
N LYS A 85 7.56 -27.84 -26.89
CA LYS A 85 8.55 -28.12 -27.94
C LYS A 85 9.46 -26.90 -28.09
N ILE A 86 10.77 -27.09 -27.95
CA ILE A 86 11.74 -25.97 -27.89
C ILE A 86 11.69 -25.05 -29.12
N GLU A 87 11.55 -25.62 -30.32
CA GLU A 87 11.34 -24.87 -31.58
C GLU A 87 10.12 -23.94 -31.57
N HIS A 88 9.12 -24.23 -30.73
CA HIS A 88 7.89 -23.44 -30.60
C HIS A 88 7.94 -22.47 -29.41
N LEU A 89 9.08 -22.35 -28.74
CA LEU A 89 9.34 -21.40 -27.66
C LEU A 89 10.32 -20.33 -28.16
N LYS A 90 10.18 -19.11 -27.64
CA LYS A 90 11.15 -18.02 -27.85
C LYS A 90 11.26 -17.19 -26.58
N MET A 91 12.48 -16.94 -26.11
CA MET A 91 12.71 -15.92 -25.09
C MET A 91 12.69 -14.53 -25.74
N ILE A 92 11.96 -13.61 -25.11
CA ILE A 92 11.96 -12.18 -25.43
C ILE A 92 12.48 -11.40 -24.23
N GLU A 93 13.27 -10.37 -24.49
CA GLU A 93 13.70 -9.42 -23.46
C GLU A 93 12.58 -8.43 -23.12
N LEU A 94 12.44 -8.14 -21.84
CA LEU A 94 11.53 -7.15 -21.28
C LEU A 94 12.35 -5.88 -21.04
N MET A 95 12.22 -4.91 -21.96
CA MET A 95 12.98 -3.66 -21.94
C MET A 95 13.01 -3.01 -20.55
N SER A 96 14.21 -2.67 -20.07
CA SER A 96 14.44 -2.10 -18.75
C SER A 96 14.01 -0.63 -18.66
N ASN A 97 12.79 -0.38 -18.17
CA ASN A 97 12.44 0.92 -17.63
C ASN A 97 13.10 1.11 -16.25
N GLU A 98 14.15 1.93 -16.17
CA GLU A 98 14.72 2.37 -14.90
C GLU A 98 13.71 3.25 -14.13
N GLY A 99 12.88 2.60 -13.31
CA GLY A 99 11.77 3.23 -12.61
C GLY A 99 11.42 2.48 -11.32
N ASN A 100 12.31 2.55 -10.34
CA ASN A 100 12.34 1.66 -9.18
C ASN A 100 11.14 1.83 -8.20
N TRP A 101 10.21 0.85 -8.17
CA TRP A 101 9.45 0.55 -6.93
C TRP A 101 8.80 -0.85 -6.88
N GLN A 102 9.27 -1.72 -5.98
CA GLN A 102 8.49 -2.87 -5.50
C GLN A 102 7.55 -2.48 -4.36
N GLY A 103 6.29 -2.93 -4.39
CA GLY A 103 5.36 -2.72 -3.26
C GLY A 103 3.86 -2.94 -3.53
N SER A 104 3.49 -4.08 -4.10
CA SER A 104 2.14 -4.69 -4.08
C SER A 104 0.90 -3.78 -3.95
N SER A 105 0.40 -3.31 -5.08
CA SER A 105 -1.05 -3.13 -5.32
C SER A 105 -1.30 -3.08 -6.84
N LYS A 106 -2.18 -3.95 -7.35
CA LYS A 106 -2.50 -4.03 -8.79
C LYS A 106 -3.13 -2.71 -9.29
N LYS A 107 -2.29 -1.81 -9.82
CA LYS A 107 -2.69 -0.69 -10.67
C LYS A 107 -1.99 -0.91 -12.01
N ARG A 108 -2.75 -1.30 -13.05
CA ARG A 108 -2.25 -1.30 -14.44
C ARG A 108 -1.87 0.14 -14.80
N LYS A 109 -0.58 0.43 -14.85
CA LYS A 109 -0.06 1.50 -15.71
C LYS A 109 0.18 0.86 -17.07
N ASN A 110 -0.64 1.20 -18.04
CA ASN A 110 -0.20 1.14 -19.43
C ASN A 110 0.67 2.39 -19.62
N ASP A 111 1.92 2.20 -20.04
CA ASP A 111 2.71 3.28 -20.63
C ASP A 111 2.54 3.20 -22.14
N ASP A 112 2.05 4.29 -22.72
CA ASP A 112 1.57 4.35 -24.10
C ASP A 112 2.64 5.05 -24.98
N SER A 113 3.82 4.44 -25.19
CA SER A 113 4.89 5.06 -26.01
C SER A 113 5.85 4.07 -26.71
N LYS A 114 5.36 3.37 -27.74
CA LYS A 114 6.04 3.04 -29.03
C LYS A 114 5.27 1.94 -29.78
N MET A 115 4.32 2.36 -30.62
CA MET A 115 3.78 1.54 -31.72
C MET A 115 3.10 2.46 -32.76
N GLU A 116 3.94 3.10 -33.55
CA GLU A 116 3.70 3.42 -34.96
C GLU A 116 4.71 2.52 -35.68
N GLU A 117 4.38 1.59 -36.58
CA GLU A 117 3.09 1.19 -37.16
C GLU A 117 2.94 -0.36 -37.16
N THR A 118 1.88 -1.01 -37.63
CA THR A 118 0.58 -0.56 -38.18
C THR A 118 -0.58 -1.20 -37.41
N SER A 119 -1.69 -0.47 -37.27
CA SER A 119 -3.04 -0.98 -37.01
C SER A 119 -3.99 0.21 -37.10
N GLU A 120 -4.70 0.34 -38.22
CA GLU A 120 -5.64 1.43 -38.44
C GLU A 120 -6.69 1.45 -37.30
N PHE A 121 -6.62 2.46 -36.43
CA PHE A 121 -7.53 2.56 -35.31
C PHE A 121 -8.93 2.83 -35.87
N LEU A 122 -9.89 1.97 -35.53
CA LEU A 122 -11.27 2.11 -36.01
C LEU A 122 -11.78 3.53 -35.76
N SER A 123 -12.18 4.23 -36.82
CA SER A 123 -12.65 5.61 -36.74
C SER A 123 -13.76 5.80 -35.70
N LYS A 124 -13.90 7.01 -35.15
CA LYS A 124 -14.94 7.35 -34.15
C LYS A 124 -16.31 6.80 -34.56
N GLU A 125 -16.68 6.95 -35.82
CA GLU A 125 -17.91 6.43 -36.42
C GLU A 125 -18.00 4.89 -36.36
N LYS A 126 -16.98 4.16 -36.83
CA LYS A 126 -16.94 2.69 -36.76
C LYS A 126 -17.04 2.18 -35.31
N VAL A 127 -16.50 2.92 -34.34
CA VAL A 127 -16.66 2.61 -32.91
C VAL A 127 -18.08 2.91 -32.42
N TRP A 128 -18.65 4.05 -32.80
CA TRP A 128 -20.01 4.47 -32.40
C TRP A 128 -21.07 3.47 -32.87
N GLN A 129 -20.99 3.01 -34.13
CA GLN A 129 -21.87 1.96 -34.67
C GLN A 129 -21.79 0.65 -33.87
N ARG A 130 -20.60 0.27 -33.41
CA ARG A 130 -20.42 -0.90 -32.52
C ARG A 130 -21.01 -0.68 -31.13
N LEU A 131 -21.10 0.56 -30.65
CA LEU A 131 -21.79 0.88 -29.40
C LEU A 131 -23.31 0.82 -29.56
N ILE A 132 -23.86 1.45 -30.60
CA ILE A 132 -25.31 1.45 -30.89
C ILE A 132 -25.86 0.02 -30.98
N LYS A 133 -25.16 -0.90 -31.67
CA LYS A 133 -25.56 -2.32 -31.82
C LYS A 133 -25.75 -3.08 -30.49
N LYS A 134 -25.29 -2.52 -29.36
CA LYS A 134 -25.44 -3.07 -28.00
C LYS A 134 -26.04 -2.06 -27.01
N GLY A 135 -26.60 -0.95 -27.51
CA GLY A 135 -27.34 0.02 -26.72
C GLY A 135 -28.85 -0.22 -26.75
N LYS A 136 -29.54 0.14 -25.67
CA LYS A 136 -30.99 0.28 -25.61
C LYS A 136 -31.36 1.54 -24.82
N PHE A 137 -32.32 2.33 -25.29
CA PHE A 137 -32.81 3.47 -24.50
C PHE A 137 -33.62 2.99 -23.29
N ASP A 138 -33.42 3.67 -22.16
CA ASP A 138 -34.18 3.52 -20.93
C ASP A 138 -35.09 4.74 -20.76
N ASP A 139 -36.38 4.54 -21.03
CA ASP A 139 -37.40 5.58 -20.95
C ASP A 139 -37.67 6.05 -19.50
N THR A 140 -37.27 5.26 -18.49
CA THR A 140 -37.51 5.56 -17.08
C THR A 140 -36.53 6.57 -16.49
N LYS A 141 -35.40 6.83 -17.16
CA LYS A 141 -34.37 7.75 -16.70
C LYS A 141 -34.03 8.79 -17.75
N ILE A 142 -34.55 10.00 -17.53
CA ILE A 142 -34.28 11.19 -18.34
C ILE A 142 -33.34 12.12 -17.56
N TYR A 143 -32.29 12.61 -18.23
CA TYR A 143 -31.41 13.66 -17.71
C TYR A 143 -31.14 14.67 -18.82
N ASN A 144 -31.23 15.96 -18.50
CA ASN A 144 -31.11 17.08 -19.46
C ASN A 144 -31.91 16.85 -20.76
N ASN A 145 -33.20 16.54 -20.61
CA ASN A 145 -34.16 16.23 -21.68
C ASN A 145 -33.78 15.06 -22.63
N LYS A 146 -32.75 14.26 -22.32
CA LYS A 146 -32.44 13.02 -23.03
C LYS A 146 -32.58 11.78 -22.15
N LYS A 147 -33.08 10.69 -22.74
CA LYS A 147 -33.18 9.36 -22.14
C LYS A 147 -31.79 8.74 -21.97
N CYS A 148 -31.58 7.94 -20.93
CA CYS A 148 -30.33 7.20 -20.77
C CYS A 148 -30.18 6.16 -21.90
N PHE A 149 -29.04 6.13 -22.59
CA PHE A 149 -28.72 5.08 -23.55
C PHE A 149 -27.89 3.99 -22.86
N ILE A 150 -28.48 2.83 -22.61
CA ILE A 150 -27.96 1.80 -21.70
C ILE A 150 -27.19 0.72 -22.44
N TRP A 151 -26.01 0.39 -21.93
CA TRP A 151 -25.17 -0.71 -22.41
C TRP A 151 -25.72 -2.08 -21.98
N THR A 152 -26.01 -2.93 -22.97
CA THR A 152 -26.51 -4.31 -22.78
C THR A 152 -25.44 -5.38 -22.99
N GLY A 153 -24.21 -5.00 -23.33
CA GLY A 153 -23.09 -5.92 -23.50
C GLY A 153 -22.34 -6.23 -22.20
N ASN A 154 -21.11 -6.71 -22.35
CA ASN A 154 -20.24 -7.09 -21.23
C ASN A 154 -20.03 -5.94 -20.23
N GLN A 155 -19.88 -6.29 -18.95
CA GLN A 155 -19.69 -5.34 -17.87
C GLN A 155 -18.47 -5.72 -17.03
N HIS A 156 -17.77 -4.72 -16.50
CA HIS A 156 -16.67 -4.88 -15.56
C HIS A 156 -16.84 -3.89 -14.40
N SER A 157 -16.90 -4.41 -13.16
CA SER A 157 -17.13 -3.60 -11.95
C SER A 157 -18.37 -2.69 -12.01
N GLY A 158 -19.45 -3.14 -12.67
CA GLY A 158 -20.70 -2.38 -12.81
C GLY A 158 -20.72 -1.32 -13.93
N TYR A 159 -19.67 -1.21 -14.74
CA TYR A 159 -19.61 -0.34 -15.92
C TYR A 159 -19.58 -1.18 -17.20
N GLY A 160 -20.22 -0.68 -18.26
CA GLY A 160 -20.16 -1.31 -19.58
C GLY A 160 -18.75 -1.30 -20.18
N CYS A 161 -18.34 -2.40 -20.83
CA CYS A 161 -17.06 -2.53 -21.51
C CYS A 161 -17.19 -3.26 -22.86
N ILE A 162 -16.28 -2.94 -23.79
CA ILE A 162 -16.20 -3.52 -25.14
C ILE A 162 -14.73 -3.74 -25.55
N GLY A 163 -14.46 -4.81 -26.30
CA GLY A 163 -13.16 -5.07 -26.92
C GLY A 163 -13.02 -4.43 -28.31
N ILE A 164 -11.98 -3.60 -28.48
CA ILE A 164 -11.62 -2.91 -29.73
C ILE A 164 -10.11 -3.06 -29.92
N ASN A 165 -9.67 -3.52 -31.10
CA ASN A 165 -8.25 -3.77 -31.45
C ASN A 165 -7.47 -4.43 -30.29
N HIS A 166 -7.96 -5.59 -29.84
CA HIS A 166 -7.42 -6.42 -28.75
C HIS A 166 -7.35 -5.77 -27.35
N LYS A 167 -7.75 -4.49 -27.19
CA LYS A 167 -7.83 -3.78 -25.92
C LYS A 167 -9.29 -3.68 -25.45
N THR A 168 -9.53 -3.80 -24.15
CA THR A 168 -10.87 -3.62 -23.56
C THR A 168 -11.02 -2.20 -23.02
N TYR A 169 -12.04 -1.49 -23.48
CA TYR A 169 -12.31 -0.10 -23.12
C TYR A 169 -13.64 0.06 -22.37
N PRO A 170 -13.73 0.96 -21.38
CA PRO A 170 -15.02 1.36 -20.78
C PRO A 170 -15.87 2.11 -21.81
N VAL A 171 -17.14 1.71 -21.94
CA VAL A 171 -18.05 2.22 -22.98
C VAL A 171 -18.34 3.72 -22.79
N HIS A 172 -18.52 4.18 -21.55
CA HIS A 172 -18.66 5.61 -21.26
C HIS A 172 -17.44 6.44 -21.68
N ARG A 173 -16.21 5.88 -21.62
CA ARG A 173 -15.00 6.60 -22.03
C ARG A 173 -14.89 6.67 -23.55
N LEU A 174 -15.35 5.65 -24.27
CA LEU A 174 -15.47 5.69 -25.73
C LEU A 174 -16.53 6.70 -26.18
N SER A 175 -17.72 6.67 -25.58
CA SER A 175 -18.79 7.62 -25.89
C SER A 175 -18.36 9.08 -25.67
N PHE A 176 -17.74 9.37 -24.52
CA PHE A 176 -17.19 10.70 -24.25
C PHE A 176 -16.11 11.12 -25.27
N TRP A 177 -15.20 10.22 -25.64
CA TRP A 177 -14.19 10.48 -26.68
C TRP A 177 -14.80 10.75 -28.06
N ILE A 178 -15.82 9.99 -28.45
CA ILE A 178 -16.50 10.14 -29.75
C ILE A 178 -17.19 11.50 -29.84
N ALA A 179 -17.84 11.96 -28.78
CA ALA A 179 -18.58 13.22 -28.76
C ALA A 179 -17.75 14.47 -28.41
N ASN A 180 -16.42 14.35 -28.26
CA ASN A 180 -15.53 15.46 -27.97
C ASN A 180 -14.40 15.48 -29.01
N ASP A 181 -14.51 16.33 -30.02
CA ASP A 181 -13.56 16.37 -31.14
C ASP A 181 -12.20 17.00 -30.83
N GLN A 182 -12.07 17.66 -29.69
CA GLN A 182 -10.78 18.09 -29.12
C GLN A 182 -9.84 16.93 -28.69
N TYR A 183 -10.22 15.67 -28.90
CA TYR A 183 -9.43 14.49 -28.58
C TYR A 183 -9.32 13.55 -29.79
N ASP A 184 -8.13 13.47 -30.37
CA ASP A 184 -7.84 12.60 -31.51
C ASP A 184 -7.84 11.13 -31.10
N LYS A 185 -7.13 10.80 -30.01
CA LYS A 185 -7.00 9.46 -29.44
C LYS A 185 -7.68 9.39 -28.07
N ILE A 186 -8.26 8.24 -27.71
CA ILE A 186 -8.93 8.01 -26.40
C ILE A 186 -7.99 8.20 -25.17
N HIS A 187 -6.68 8.19 -25.42
CA HIS A 187 -5.64 8.40 -24.41
C HIS A 187 -5.43 9.88 -24.09
N ASP A 188 -5.80 10.78 -25.00
CA ASP A 188 -5.60 12.24 -24.89
C ASP A 188 -6.57 12.88 -23.88
N ILE A 189 -7.70 12.21 -23.58
CA ILE A 189 -8.62 12.62 -22.52
C ILE A 189 -7.85 12.67 -21.18
N PRO A 190 -7.67 13.87 -20.57
CA PRO A 190 -6.80 14.06 -19.41
C PRO A 190 -7.13 13.11 -18.26
N ARG A 191 -6.10 12.50 -17.70
CA ARG A 191 -6.19 11.69 -16.47
C ARG A 191 -5.88 12.51 -15.21
N HIS A 192 -5.37 13.74 -15.35
CA HIS A 192 -5.15 14.71 -14.28
C HIS A 192 -5.20 16.15 -14.79
N ASP A 193 -5.46 17.11 -13.90
CA ASP A 193 -5.33 18.56 -14.16
C ASP A 193 -4.01 19.17 -13.59
N GLY A 194 -3.05 18.31 -13.22
CA GLY A 194 -1.83 18.70 -12.51
C GLY A 194 -1.97 18.77 -10.99
N THR A 195 -3.18 18.81 -10.45
CA THR A 195 -3.46 18.81 -8.99
C THR A 195 -4.26 17.58 -8.54
N PHE A 196 -5.17 17.07 -9.38
CA PHE A 196 -6.16 16.04 -9.06
C PHE A 196 -6.31 15.00 -10.18
N ASP A 197 -6.68 13.76 -9.81
CA ASP A 197 -7.03 12.70 -10.77
C ASP A 197 -8.42 12.96 -11.40
N LEU A 198 -8.48 12.99 -12.74
CA LEU A 198 -9.70 13.21 -13.52
C LEU A 198 -10.33 11.89 -13.99
N HIS A 199 -11.65 11.85 -13.96
CA HIS A 199 -12.48 10.70 -14.31
C HIS A 199 -13.71 11.17 -15.12
N ILE A 200 -14.25 10.30 -15.96
CA ILE A 200 -15.53 10.56 -16.63
C ILE A 200 -16.66 10.12 -15.69
N ARG A 201 -17.58 11.03 -15.43
CA ARG A 201 -18.66 10.93 -14.45
C ARG A 201 -19.99 10.78 -15.18
N HIS A 202 -20.94 10.07 -14.57
CA HIS A 202 -22.28 9.86 -15.13
C HIS A 202 -23.26 10.77 -14.37
N LEU A 203 -23.67 11.87 -14.99
CA LEU A 203 -24.54 12.87 -14.39
C LEU A 203 -25.94 12.29 -14.09
N CYS A 204 -26.42 11.37 -14.92
CA CYS A 204 -27.65 10.60 -14.73
C CYS A 204 -27.57 9.49 -13.66
N SER A 205 -26.38 9.28 -13.06
CA SER A 205 -26.13 8.22 -12.06
C SER A 205 -26.57 6.81 -12.46
N ASN A 206 -26.44 6.49 -13.75
CA ASN A 206 -26.53 5.13 -14.27
C ASN A 206 -25.18 4.72 -14.88
N SER A 207 -24.46 3.79 -14.25
CA SER A 207 -23.10 3.36 -14.66
C SER A 207 -23.06 2.54 -15.97
N LEU A 208 -24.22 2.17 -16.49
CA LEU A 208 -24.37 1.55 -17.81
C LEU A 208 -24.80 2.54 -18.88
N CYS A 209 -25.12 3.80 -18.53
CA CYS A 209 -25.46 4.82 -19.51
C CYS A 209 -24.22 5.27 -20.28
N PHE A 210 -24.37 5.42 -21.59
CA PHE A 210 -23.34 5.97 -22.48
C PHE A 210 -23.89 7.02 -23.45
N GLU A 211 -25.05 7.64 -23.14
CA GLU A 211 -25.49 8.87 -23.81
C GLU A 211 -24.46 9.98 -23.57
N PRO A 212 -23.83 10.57 -24.61
CA PRO A 212 -22.73 11.52 -24.43
C PRO A 212 -23.07 12.73 -23.56
N CYS A 213 -24.27 13.29 -23.67
CA CYS A 213 -24.65 14.47 -22.86
C CYS A 213 -24.90 14.16 -21.37
N HIS A 214 -24.87 12.88 -20.98
CA HIS A 214 -24.92 12.45 -19.58
C HIS A 214 -23.52 12.25 -18.98
N LEU A 215 -22.46 12.49 -19.75
CA LEU A 215 -21.07 12.25 -19.37
C LEU A 215 -20.28 13.55 -19.26
N SER A 216 -19.49 13.68 -18.20
CA SER A 216 -18.64 14.86 -17.97
C SER A 216 -17.30 14.48 -17.36
N LEU A 217 -16.22 15.12 -17.80
CA LEU A 217 -14.92 15.02 -17.14
C LEU A 217 -14.98 15.76 -15.79
N GLY A 218 -14.38 15.19 -14.74
CA GLY A 218 -14.26 15.86 -13.45
C GLY A 218 -13.47 15.07 -12.43
N THR A 219 -13.26 15.67 -11.26
CA THR A 219 -12.45 15.05 -10.20
C THR A 219 -13.19 13.92 -9.50
N ALA A 220 -12.44 13.01 -8.89
CA ALA A 220 -12.99 11.99 -8.00
C ALA A 220 -13.72 12.59 -6.77
N SER A 221 -13.49 13.87 -6.44
CA SER A 221 -14.19 14.59 -5.37
C SER A 221 -15.63 14.90 -5.80
N GLN A 222 -15.79 15.52 -6.97
CA GLN A 222 -17.09 15.87 -7.55
C GLN A 222 -17.96 14.63 -7.76
N ASN A 223 -17.42 13.56 -8.35
CA ASN A 223 -18.14 12.29 -8.54
C ASN A 223 -18.65 11.65 -7.24
N ASN A 224 -17.86 11.75 -6.16
CA ASN A 224 -18.23 11.12 -4.88
C ASN A 224 -19.10 12.01 -3.98
N TYR A 225 -19.30 13.28 -4.33
CA TYR A 225 -19.97 14.25 -3.49
C TYR A 225 -21.13 14.92 -4.21
N GLU A 226 -20.88 15.65 -5.30
CA GLU A 226 -21.89 16.38 -6.06
C GLU A 226 -22.89 15.40 -6.70
N ASP A 227 -22.40 14.48 -7.53
CA ASP A 227 -23.26 13.56 -8.30
C ASP A 227 -24.07 12.64 -7.37
N LYS A 228 -23.48 12.19 -6.26
CA LYS A 228 -24.17 11.36 -5.25
C LYS A 228 -25.16 12.13 -4.37
N ILE A 229 -25.01 13.45 -4.24
CA ILE A 229 -26.02 14.31 -3.59
C ILE A 229 -27.18 14.52 -4.56
N ILE A 230 -26.90 14.89 -5.81
CA ILE A 230 -27.91 15.08 -6.86
C ILE A 230 -28.75 13.82 -7.05
N ALA A 231 -28.11 12.64 -7.09
CA ALA A 231 -28.79 11.36 -7.23
C ALA A 231 -29.39 10.77 -5.94
N GLY A 232 -29.27 11.46 -4.79
CA GLY A 232 -29.78 10.97 -3.50
C GLY A 232 -29.09 9.71 -2.95
N THR A 233 -28.06 9.17 -3.61
CA THR A 233 -27.41 7.89 -3.25
C THR A 233 -26.32 8.02 -2.19
N LEU A 234 -25.98 9.24 -1.75
CA LEU A 234 -24.93 9.47 -0.76
C LEU A 234 -25.32 8.95 0.63
N ARG A 235 -24.81 7.75 0.98
CA ARG A 235 -24.93 7.15 2.32
C ARG A 235 -24.15 7.96 3.38
N ARG A 236 -24.74 9.06 3.86
CA ARG A 236 -24.25 9.91 4.95
C ARG A 236 -25.28 10.01 6.08
N GLY A 237 -24.86 10.57 7.21
CA GLY A 237 -25.77 10.79 8.34
C GLY A 237 -26.39 9.49 8.84
N GLY A 238 -27.70 9.50 9.09
CA GLY A 238 -28.44 8.35 9.64
C GLY A 238 -28.45 7.15 8.69
N ASN A 239 -28.44 7.42 7.38
CA ASN A 239 -28.50 6.42 6.31
C ASN A 239 -27.16 5.69 6.08
N HIS A 240 -26.11 6.01 6.84
CA HIS A 240 -24.84 5.30 6.79
C HIS A 240 -24.88 4.07 7.74
N PRO A 241 -24.56 2.84 7.28
CA PRO A 241 -24.72 1.61 8.08
C PRO A 241 -23.95 1.55 9.41
N LYS A 242 -22.89 2.36 9.55
CA LYS A 242 -22.11 2.50 10.80
C LYS A 242 -22.47 3.75 11.61
N SER A 243 -23.59 4.40 11.32
CA SER A 243 -24.05 5.53 12.13
C SER A 243 -24.47 5.03 13.51
N THR A 244 -24.00 5.71 14.55
CA THR A 244 -24.31 5.40 15.95
C THR A 244 -25.39 6.31 16.53
N ILE A 245 -25.86 7.30 15.77
CA ILE A 245 -26.90 8.24 16.17
C ILE A 245 -27.82 8.60 14.97
N SER A 246 -29.02 9.07 15.28
CA SER A 246 -29.99 9.62 14.32
C SER A 246 -29.74 11.11 14.03
N GLU A 247 -30.36 11.63 12.97
CA GLU A 247 -30.34 13.05 12.61
C GLU A 247 -30.83 13.94 13.74
N LYS A 248 -32.00 13.61 14.33
CA LYS A 248 -32.56 14.33 15.49
C LYS A 248 -31.55 14.43 16.64
N LYS A 249 -30.83 13.34 16.94
CA LYS A 249 -29.80 13.33 18.00
C LYS A 249 -28.55 14.13 17.62
N ALA A 250 -28.15 14.13 16.35
CA ALA A 250 -27.05 14.97 15.87
C ALA A 250 -27.38 16.47 15.96
N ILE A 251 -28.62 16.85 15.66
CA ILE A 251 -29.13 18.23 15.81
C ILE A 251 -29.13 18.65 17.29
N GLN A 252 -29.68 17.82 18.20
CA GLN A 252 -29.65 18.09 19.64
C GLN A 252 -28.22 18.28 20.17
N ILE A 253 -27.28 17.43 19.73
CA ILE A 253 -25.86 17.60 20.08
C ILE A 253 -25.35 18.95 19.58
N LYS A 254 -25.60 19.34 18.32
CA LYS A 254 -25.13 20.62 17.78
C LYS A 254 -25.72 21.83 18.52
N LEU A 255 -27.02 21.82 18.78
CA LEU A 255 -27.73 22.92 19.45
C LEU A 255 -27.32 23.10 20.91
N SER A 256 -26.88 22.04 21.59
CA SER A 256 -26.32 22.13 22.96
C SER A 256 -24.95 22.83 23.07
N ARG A 257 -24.43 23.41 21.98
CA ARG A 257 -23.16 24.13 21.97
C ARG A 257 -23.38 25.62 22.27
N TYR A 258 -23.29 25.99 23.54
CA TYR A 258 -23.30 27.38 23.99
C TYR A 258 -21.88 28.00 24.04
N PRO A 259 -21.76 29.35 24.05
CA PRO A 259 -20.54 30.08 24.42
C PRO A 259 -20.05 29.71 25.83
N LYS A 260 -18.81 30.05 26.20
CA LYS A 260 -18.22 29.68 27.52
C LYS A 260 -18.78 30.50 28.68
N ASP A 261 -19.23 31.69 28.34
CA ASP A 261 -19.81 32.78 29.12
C ASP A 261 -21.31 32.61 29.36
N ASP A 262 -21.96 31.70 28.64
CA ASP A 262 -23.37 31.33 28.85
C ASP A 262 -23.51 30.34 30.01
N ALA A 263 -24.45 30.57 30.93
CA ALA A 263 -24.71 29.67 32.06
C ALA A 263 -25.08 28.23 31.66
N ARG A 264 -25.52 28.01 30.41
CA ARG A 264 -25.83 26.69 29.83
C ARG A 264 -24.60 26.02 29.20
N TYR A 265 -23.41 26.60 29.34
CA TYR A 265 -22.17 26.02 28.83
C TYR A 265 -21.93 24.62 29.38
N MET A 266 -21.73 23.67 28.48
CA MET A 266 -21.31 22.32 28.82
C MET A 266 -20.05 21.97 28.03
N THR A 267 -19.05 21.41 28.72
CA THR A 267 -17.83 20.91 28.07
C THR A 267 -18.16 19.79 27.07
N GLN A 268 -17.26 19.53 26.12
CA GLN A 268 -17.44 18.41 25.18
C GLN A 268 -17.53 17.04 25.88
N ALA A 269 -16.95 16.90 27.08
CA ALA A 269 -17.09 15.71 27.92
C ALA A 269 -18.50 15.60 28.50
N ALA A 270 -18.98 16.63 29.20
CA ALA A 270 -20.31 16.66 29.81
C ALA A 270 -21.43 16.50 28.77
N ARG A 271 -21.29 17.10 27.57
CA ARG A 271 -22.22 16.88 26.45
C ARG A 271 -22.17 15.43 25.95
N ALA A 272 -20.98 14.83 25.85
CA ALA A 272 -20.86 13.45 25.40
C ALA A 272 -21.55 12.46 26.36
N GLU A 273 -21.38 12.68 27.66
CA GLU A 273 -22.07 11.94 28.73
C GLU A 273 -23.59 12.14 28.69
N LYS A 274 -24.07 13.39 28.68
CA LYS A 274 -25.51 13.75 28.59
C LYS A 274 -26.20 13.07 27.41
N PHE A 275 -25.56 13.01 26.24
CA PHE A 275 -26.12 12.35 25.06
C PHE A 275 -25.75 10.86 24.93
N LYS A 276 -25.01 10.28 25.89
CA LYS A 276 -24.50 8.90 25.86
C LYS A 276 -23.78 8.58 24.54
N VAL A 277 -22.78 9.39 24.19
CA VAL A 277 -21.94 9.29 22.98
C VAL A 277 -20.45 9.47 23.31
N LYS A 278 -19.57 9.16 22.36
CA LYS A 278 -18.12 9.40 22.53
C LYS A 278 -17.78 10.89 22.34
N ILE A 279 -16.86 11.42 23.14
CA ILE A 279 -16.37 12.82 23.05
C ILE A 279 -15.89 13.19 21.63
N SER A 280 -15.27 12.23 20.94
CA SER A 280 -14.84 12.38 19.55
C SER A 280 -16.00 12.66 18.57
N LEU A 281 -17.20 12.14 18.83
CA LEU A 281 -18.39 12.40 18.01
C LEU A 281 -18.91 13.83 18.22
N VAL A 282 -19.00 14.29 19.47
CA VAL A 282 -19.38 15.67 19.81
C VAL A 282 -18.42 16.66 19.14
N ARG A 283 -17.11 16.44 19.27
CA ARG A 283 -16.07 17.25 18.60
C ARG A 283 -16.22 17.25 17.07
N SER A 284 -16.60 16.12 16.48
CA SER A 284 -16.78 15.99 15.03
C SER A 284 -18.02 16.76 14.53
N ILE A 285 -19.12 16.74 15.28
CA ILE A 285 -20.35 17.49 15.00
C ILE A 285 -20.13 19.00 15.19
N ASP A 286 -19.48 19.40 16.30
CA ASP A 286 -19.16 20.79 16.61
C ASP A 286 -18.36 21.45 15.48
N SER A 287 -17.37 20.72 14.94
CA SER A 287 -16.47 21.16 13.87
C SER A 287 -16.99 20.90 12.44
N GLY A 288 -18.24 20.41 12.29
CA GLY A 288 -18.87 20.15 10.99
C GLY A 288 -18.23 19.01 10.17
N GLN A 289 -17.33 18.23 10.78
CA GLN A 289 -16.67 17.09 10.13
C GLN A 289 -17.64 15.94 9.85
N SER A 290 -18.57 15.70 10.79
CA SER A 290 -19.71 14.81 10.62
C SER A 290 -20.99 15.65 10.72
N TRP A 291 -22.05 15.18 10.06
CA TRP A 291 -23.37 15.82 10.06
C TRP A 291 -23.44 17.27 9.52
N GLY A 292 -22.37 17.77 8.89
CA GLY A 292 -22.29 19.15 8.38
C GLY A 292 -23.41 19.56 7.40
N HIS A 293 -23.96 18.60 6.66
CA HIS A 293 -25.13 18.80 5.78
C HIS A 293 -26.39 19.27 6.50
N LEU A 294 -26.60 18.89 7.76
CA LEU A 294 -27.77 19.33 8.53
C LEU A 294 -27.68 20.81 8.97
N PHE A 295 -26.53 21.46 8.77
CA PHE A 295 -26.23 22.78 9.33
C PHE A 295 -25.71 23.77 8.27
N GLY A 296 -25.91 23.49 6.97
CA GLY A 296 -25.38 24.32 5.87
C GLY A 296 -23.83 24.35 5.79
N MET A 297 -23.14 23.57 6.62
CA MET A 297 -21.67 23.57 6.71
C MET A 297 -20.99 22.74 5.61
N ASP A 298 -21.76 22.11 4.72
CA ASP A 298 -21.29 21.23 3.64
C ASP A 298 -20.93 22.02 2.35
N ASN A 299 -20.35 23.20 2.53
CA ASN A 299 -19.89 24.09 1.46
C ASN A 299 -18.54 23.65 0.85
N ALA A 300 -18.15 24.30 -0.26
CA ALA A 300 -16.91 24.01 -0.98
C ALA A 300 -15.64 24.15 -0.11
N ALA A 301 -15.63 25.06 0.88
CA ALA A 301 -14.51 25.21 1.80
C ALA A 301 -14.37 23.99 2.73
N SER A 302 -15.48 23.47 3.26
CA SER A 302 -15.51 22.22 4.03
C SER A 302 -15.10 21.01 3.20
N ALA A 303 -15.51 20.93 1.93
CA ALA A 303 -15.07 19.89 1.00
C ALA A 303 -13.54 19.94 0.79
N LYS A 304 -12.99 21.10 0.42
CA LYS A 304 -11.54 21.34 0.28
C LYS A 304 -10.77 21.02 1.57
N LEU A 305 -11.32 21.34 2.75
CA LEU A 305 -10.71 21.02 4.04
C LEU A 305 -10.67 19.50 4.33
N ARG A 306 -11.74 18.77 4.00
CA ARG A 306 -11.79 17.29 4.10
C ARG A 306 -10.77 16.65 3.17
N GLU A 307 -10.66 17.14 1.94
CA GLU A 307 -9.69 16.69 0.95
C GLU A 307 -8.24 16.97 1.38
N ARG A 308 -7.93 18.20 1.81
CA ARG A 308 -6.62 18.55 2.36
C ARG A 308 -6.24 17.64 3.54
N ARG A 309 -7.18 17.33 4.43
CA ARG A 309 -6.95 16.38 5.56
C ARG A 309 -6.71 14.94 5.09
N ARG A 310 -7.35 14.49 4.00
CA ARG A 310 -7.14 13.16 3.39
C ARG A 310 -5.77 13.07 2.70
N ASN A 311 -5.33 14.14 2.05
CA ASN A 311 -4.12 14.15 1.23
C ASN A 311 -2.86 14.56 2.00
N ASN A 312 -2.97 15.39 3.06
CA ASN A 312 -1.83 15.82 3.88
C ASN A 312 -0.96 14.67 4.43
N PRO A 313 -1.51 13.55 4.96
CA PRO A 313 -0.70 12.43 5.43
C PRO A 313 0.09 11.73 4.32
N LYS A 314 -0.47 11.66 3.09
CA LYS A 314 0.24 11.14 1.91
C LYS A 314 1.39 12.06 1.52
N LYS A 315 1.09 13.35 1.31
CA LYS A 315 2.10 14.39 1.02
C LYS A 315 3.19 14.44 2.08
N ALA A 316 2.87 14.27 3.36
CA ALA A 316 3.86 14.21 4.43
C ALA A 316 4.74 12.94 4.38
N LYS A 317 4.19 11.78 3.96
CA LYS A 317 4.91 10.50 3.79
C LYS A 317 5.77 10.47 2.52
N GLU A 318 5.37 11.19 1.48
CA GLU A 318 6.10 11.34 0.21
C GLU A 318 7.16 12.45 0.25
N ARG A 319 6.99 13.46 1.13
CA ARG A 319 7.96 14.55 1.31
C ARG A 319 9.35 14.02 1.71
N ILE A 320 10.32 14.31 0.85
CA ILE A 320 11.77 14.27 1.12
C ILE A 320 12.11 15.44 2.06
N TRP A 321 13.00 15.23 3.02
CA TRP A 321 13.47 16.28 3.93
C TRP A 321 14.81 16.83 3.44
N ASP A 322 14.95 18.15 3.45
CA ASP A 322 16.23 18.83 3.26
C ASP A 322 17.04 18.88 4.58
N LYS A 323 18.26 19.39 4.51
CA LYS A 323 19.17 19.54 5.66
C LYS A 323 18.56 20.39 6.79
N LYS A 324 17.91 21.50 6.46
CA LYS A 324 17.28 22.41 7.42
C LYS A 324 16.12 21.72 8.15
N MET A 325 15.35 20.89 7.46
CA MET A 325 14.29 20.07 8.07
C MET A 325 14.84 19.06 9.08
N PHE A 326 15.99 18.44 8.81
CA PHE A 326 16.69 17.57 9.78
C PHE A 326 17.25 18.37 10.96
N GLU A 327 17.80 19.56 10.74
CA GLU A 327 18.28 20.47 11.81
C GLU A 327 17.13 20.92 12.74
N GLU A 328 15.98 21.32 12.19
CA GLU A 328 14.78 21.65 12.95
C GLU A 328 14.26 20.46 13.77
N ALA A 329 14.28 19.25 13.16
CA ALA A 329 13.91 18.02 13.85
C ALA A 329 14.88 17.66 14.97
N ASN A 330 16.19 17.89 14.78
CA ASN A 330 17.22 17.67 15.78
C ASN A 330 17.06 18.65 16.95
N LYS A 331 16.91 19.96 16.68
CA LYS A 331 16.63 20.98 17.70
C LYS A 331 15.40 20.59 18.56
N LYS A 332 14.36 20.05 17.93
CA LYS A 332 13.16 19.56 18.63
C LYS A 332 13.38 18.28 19.45
N LEU A 333 14.20 17.36 18.97
CA LEU A 333 14.58 16.13 19.70
C LEU A 333 15.43 16.46 20.93
N LEU A 334 16.41 17.35 20.76
CA LEU A 334 17.30 17.83 21.82
C LEU A 334 16.53 18.63 22.88
N GLY A 335 15.61 19.52 22.47
CA GLY A 335 14.74 20.26 23.40
C GLY A 335 13.76 19.40 24.22
N LEU A 336 13.65 18.10 23.92
CA LEU A 336 12.82 17.13 24.65
C LEU A 336 13.66 16.00 25.29
N SER A 337 14.97 16.20 25.45
CA SER A 337 15.86 15.20 26.05
C SER A 337 17.10 15.80 26.74
N VAL A 338 17.50 15.21 27.87
CA VAL A 338 18.62 15.68 28.70
C VAL A 338 19.78 14.68 28.70
N ILE A 339 21.01 15.15 28.90
CA ILE A 339 22.15 14.25 29.09
C ILE A 339 22.11 13.73 30.53
N ASP A 340 22.07 12.42 30.69
CA ASP A 340 22.19 11.77 31.99
C ASP A 340 23.68 11.58 32.32
N LYS A 341 24.21 12.50 33.14
CA LYS A 341 25.59 12.47 33.65
C LYS A 341 25.79 11.51 34.84
N LYS A 342 24.72 10.90 35.38
CA LYS A 342 24.79 9.99 36.54
C LYS A 342 24.97 8.52 36.10
N SER A 343 24.38 8.14 34.97
CA SER A 343 24.56 6.81 34.40
C SER A 343 25.97 6.59 33.82
N PRO A 344 26.49 5.35 33.82
CA PRO A 344 27.74 5.00 33.14
C PRO A 344 27.77 5.42 31.66
N LYS A 345 28.98 5.73 31.17
CA LYS A 345 29.20 6.05 29.75
C LYS A 345 29.14 4.77 28.91
N TYR A 346 28.40 4.81 27.81
CA TYR A 346 28.49 3.80 26.75
C TYR A 346 29.40 4.34 25.63
N ASN A 347 30.46 3.60 25.31
CA ASN A 347 31.48 4.00 24.32
C ASN A 347 31.90 5.49 24.48
N SER A 348 32.45 5.82 25.65
CA SER A 348 32.91 7.15 26.06
C SER A 348 31.85 8.28 26.14
N SER A 349 30.58 8.02 25.83
CA SER A 349 29.52 9.03 25.82
C SER A 349 28.34 8.68 26.73
N HIS A 350 27.73 9.70 27.34
CA HIS A 350 26.58 9.54 28.25
C HIS A 350 25.27 9.29 27.48
N CYS A 351 24.30 8.65 28.13
CA CYS A 351 22.94 8.54 27.58
C CYS A 351 22.30 9.93 27.47
N ARG A 352 21.57 10.18 26.38
CA ARG A 352 20.64 11.32 26.26
C ARG A 352 19.22 10.80 26.45
N VAL A 353 18.63 11.07 27.60
CA VAL A 353 17.36 10.48 28.05
C VAL A 353 16.18 11.34 27.63
N TRP A 354 15.20 10.70 26.99
CA TRP A 354 13.92 11.30 26.58
C TRP A 354 13.09 11.79 27.77
N GLN A 355 12.64 13.05 27.72
CA GLN A 355 11.81 13.70 28.75
C GLN A 355 10.38 14.03 28.27
N GLY A 356 10.06 13.75 27.01
CA GLY A 356 8.72 13.95 26.47
C GLY A 356 7.73 12.85 26.87
N LYS A 357 6.48 12.99 26.43
CA LYS A 357 5.38 12.08 26.79
C LYS A 357 5.73 10.61 26.53
N LEU A 358 5.37 9.75 27.49
CA LEU A 358 5.47 8.30 27.39
C LEU A 358 4.12 7.68 26.98
N LYS A 359 4.16 6.41 26.58
CA LYS A 359 3.01 5.51 26.45
C LYS A 359 2.81 4.73 27.76
N PRO A 360 1.66 4.03 27.96
CA PRO A 360 1.42 3.19 29.13
C PRO A 360 2.44 2.07 29.34
N ASP A 361 3.10 1.61 28.27
CA ASP A 361 4.19 0.62 28.29
C ASP A 361 5.56 1.20 28.71
N GLY A 362 5.61 2.46 29.17
CA GLY A 362 6.82 3.21 29.50
C GLY A 362 7.65 3.65 28.29
N SER A 363 7.27 3.30 27.05
CA SER A 363 8.04 3.66 25.86
C SER A 363 7.77 5.11 25.41
N PRO A 364 8.76 5.79 24.79
CA PRO A 364 8.57 7.15 24.27
C PRO A 364 7.43 7.26 23.25
N ARG A 365 6.57 8.28 23.40
CA ARG A 365 5.51 8.58 22.43
C ARG A 365 6.09 9.32 21.22
N ALA A 366 5.57 9.02 20.03
CA ALA A 366 6.01 9.62 18.78
C ALA A 366 5.81 11.15 18.75
N ILE A 367 6.81 11.86 18.22
CA ILE A 367 6.85 13.32 18.08
C ILE A 367 6.24 13.72 16.74
N GLY A 368 5.35 14.71 16.73
CA GLY A 368 4.88 15.35 15.50
C GLY A 368 5.90 16.34 14.95
N ILE A 369 6.42 16.11 13.74
CA ILE A 369 7.38 16.97 13.04
C ILE A 369 7.17 16.87 11.52
N HIS A 370 7.15 18.01 10.82
CA HIS A 370 6.94 18.12 9.36
C HIS A 370 5.74 17.32 8.81
N GLY A 371 4.68 17.14 9.60
CA GLY A 371 3.48 16.38 9.24
C GLY A 371 3.57 14.85 9.45
N ARG A 372 4.70 14.34 9.92
CA ARG A 372 4.88 12.93 10.34
C ARG A 372 4.85 12.81 11.86
N TYR A 373 4.49 11.63 12.37
CA TYR A 373 4.71 11.25 13.78
C TYR A 373 5.79 10.17 13.82
N ILE A 374 6.94 10.47 14.44
CA ILE A 374 8.13 9.60 14.43
C ILE A 374 8.54 9.29 15.88
N ALA A 375 8.87 8.04 16.17
CA ALA A 375 9.36 7.64 17.49
C ALA A 375 10.74 8.30 17.77
N PRO A 376 11.02 8.82 18.98
CA PRO A 376 12.24 9.59 19.25
C PRO A 376 13.56 8.87 18.91
N ASN A 377 13.63 7.55 19.14
CA ASN A 377 14.78 6.71 18.77
C ASN A 377 14.93 6.52 17.26
N VAL A 378 13.82 6.33 16.54
CA VAL A 378 13.82 6.29 15.06
C VAL A 378 14.24 7.64 14.49
N LEU A 379 13.76 8.74 15.09
CA LEU A 379 14.12 10.10 14.68
C LEU A 379 15.61 10.38 14.89
N ALA A 380 16.20 9.94 16.01
CA ALA A 380 17.64 10.02 16.24
C ALA A 380 18.44 9.31 15.14
N CYS A 381 18.05 8.09 14.75
CA CYS A 381 18.67 7.40 13.61
C CYS A 381 18.46 8.14 12.29
N CYS A 382 17.27 8.67 12.03
CA CYS A 382 16.99 9.41 10.80
C CYS A 382 17.86 10.67 10.67
N ILE A 383 18.04 11.42 11.77
CA ILE A 383 18.92 12.60 11.82
C ILE A 383 20.38 12.18 11.60
N LYS A 384 20.87 11.16 12.33
CA LYS A 384 22.24 10.64 12.21
C LYS A 384 22.62 10.27 10.78
N ASN A 385 21.68 9.65 10.05
CA ASN A 385 21.90 9.15 8.70
C ASN A 385 21.37 10.10 7.60
N ASN A 386 20.90 11.30 7.96
CA ASN A 386 20.23 12.26 7.06
C ASN A 386 19.17 11.62 6.12
N THR A 387 18.44 10.61 6.61
CA THR A 387 17.48 9.87 5.80
C THR A 387 16.25 9.44 6.58
N LEU A 388 15.10 9.48 5.91
CA LEU A 388 13.84 8.93 6.41
C LEU A 388 13.59 7.49 5.94
N ASP A 389 14.49 6.89 5.14
CA ASP A 389 14.31 5.52 4.68
C ASP A 389 14.74 4.48 5.72
N ASN A 390 13.74 4.10 6.51
CA ASN A 390 13.78 3.02 7.49
C ASN A 390 13.01 1.77 7.03
N LYS A 391 12.74 1.60 5.72
CA LYS A 391 12.12 0.36 5.20
C LYS A 391 12.94 -0.86 5.65
N ASN A 392 12.27 -1.81 6.29
CA ASN A 392 12.86 -3.04 6.84
C ASN A 392 14.00 -2.83 7.86
N LYS A 393 14.18 -1.61 8.38
CA LYS A 393 15.20 -1.26 9.38
C LYS A 393 14.55 -0.99 10.74
N TYR A 394 15.16 -1.51 11.80
CA TYR A 394 14.75 -1.26 13.18
C TYR A 394 15.76 -0.35 13.88
N SER A 395 15.30 0.61 14.68
CA SER A 395 16.20 1.45 15.48
C SER A 395 16.63 0.70 16.75
N TYR A 396 17.86 0.22 16.79
CA TYR A 396 18.44 -0.51 17.93
C TYR A 396 19.22 0.44 18.84
N ARG A 397 19.15 0.23 20.17
CA ARG A 397 19.86 1.02 21.17
C ARG A 397 20.96 0.19 21.82
N LYS A 398 22.21 0.54 21.54
CA LYS A 398 23.39 -0.21 22.01
C LYS A 398 23.60 -0.13 23.52
N CYS A 399 23.20 0.99 24.12
CA CYS A 399 23.28 1.27 25.56
C CYS A 399 22.18 0.58 26.42
N GLY A 400 21.28 -0.22 25.83
CA GLY A 400 20.15 -0.87 26.54
C GLY A 400 19.03 0.06 27.04
N ASN A 401 19.32 1.32 27.36
CA ASN A 401 18.37 2.26 27.96
C ASN A 401 17.16 2.56 27.06
N LYS A 402 15.96 2.16 27.51
CA LYS A 402 14.67 2.30 26.79
C LYS A 402 14.22 3.74 26.53
N LEU A 403 14.86 4.74 27.14
CA LEU A 403 14.60 6.16 26.95
C LEU A 403 15.72 6.90 26.21
N CYS A 404 16.85 6.24 25.89
CA CYS A 404 17.94 6.91 25.19
C CYS A 404 17.54 7.37 23.77
N VAL A 405 18.01 8.55 23.38
CA VAL A 405 17.91 9.18 22.05
C VAL A 405 19.24 9.76 21.57
N ASN A 406 20.37 9.40 22.22
CA ASN A 406 21.70 9.81 21.77
C ASN A 406 22.02 9.15 20.42
N ALA A 407 22.38 9.93 19.40
CA ALA A 407 22.71 9.43 18.07
C ALA A 407 23.86 8.40 18.10
N ASP A 408 24.86 8.56 18.95
CA ASP A 408 26.00 7.64 19.02
C ASP A 408 25.60 6.26 19.57
N HIS A 409 24.55 6.22 20.38
CA HIS A 409 24.07 5.02 21.06
C HIS A 409 23.02 4.24 20.26
N ILE A 410 22.61 4.73 19.09
CA ILE A 410 21.50 4.18 18.31
C ILE A 410 21.90 4.03 16.84
N GLU A 411 21.43 2.96 16.21
CA GLU A 411 21.63 2.69 14.78
C GLU A 411 20.42 2.00 14.16
N PHE A 412 20.44 1.86 12.83
CA PHE A 412 19.47 1.03 12.11
C PHE A 412 20.03 -0.38 11.89
N THR A 413 19.25 -1.41 12.23
CA THR A 413 19.58 -2.82 12.01
C THR A 413 18.56 -3.48 11.06
N SER A 414 19.03 -4.39 10.21
CA SER A 414 18.20 -5.08 9.20
C SER A 414 17.33 -6.22 9.76
N ALA A 415 17.56 -6.62 11.01
CA ALA A 415 16.85 -7.70 11.69
C ALA A 415 16.24 -7.21 13.01
N LYS A 416 15.25 -7.94 13.53
CA LYS A 416 14.77 -7.81 14.92
C LYS A 416 15.80 -8.39 15.91
N THR A 417 17.04 -7.90 15.88
CA THR A 417 18.05 -8.24 16.88
C THR A 417 17.57 -7.77 18.25
N GLY A 418 17.35 -8.71 19.17
CA GLY A 418 17.05 -8.40 20.58
C GLY A 418 15.57 -8.22 20.95
N ALA A 419 14.60 -8.54 20.09
CA ALA A 419 13.18 -8.62 20.50
C ALA A 419 12.90 -9.90 21.32
N GLY A 420 13.65 -10.12 22.40
CA GLY A 420 13.54 -11.32 23.27
C GLY A 420 14.77 -11.65 24.12
N LYS A 421 15.96 -11.09 23.84
CA LYS A 421 17.13 -11.25 24.73
C LYS A 421 16.99 -10.35 25.96
N LYS A 422 17.14 -10.92 27.16
CA LYS A 422 17.02 -10.18 28.44
C LYS A 422 18.20 -9.25 28.72
N LEU A 423 19.37 -9.52 28.15
CA LEU A 423 20.60 -8.75 28.31
C LEU A 423 20.97 -8.05 26.99
N SER A 424 21.46 -6.81 27.07
CA SER A 424 22.13 -6.11 25.97
C SER A 424 23.59 -6.57 25.84
N GLN A 425 24.24 -6.26 24.72
CA GLN A 425 25.67 -6.58 24.55
C GLN A 425 26.54 -5.90 25.62
N CYS A 426 26.17 -4.70 26.06
CA CYS A 426 26.88 -4.00 27.14
C CYS A 426 26.79 -4.75 28.47
N ASP A 427 25.62 -5.32 28.79
CA ASP A 427 25.43 -6.14 29.99
C ASP A 427 26.25 -7.44 29.88
N VAL A 428 26.28 -8.07 28.70
CA VAL A 428 27.08 -9.29 28.42
C VAL A 428 28.57 -9.04 28.66
N ASP A 429 29.10 -7.92 28.15
CA ASP A 429 30.51 -7.55 28.29
C ASP A 429 30.85 -7.14 29.74
N GLU A 430 29.90 -6.53 30.46
CA GLU A 430 30.06 -6.21 31.88
C GLU A 430 29.98 -7.43 32.80
N ILE A 431 29.03 -8.34 32.58
CA ILE A 431 28.92 -9.62 33.30
C ILE A 431 30.21 -10.42 33.17
N ARG A 432 30.80 -10.49 31.96
CA ARG A 432 32.10 -11.15 31.74
C ARG A 432 33.23 -10.47 32.51
N ARG A 433 33.26 -9.13 32.54
CA ARG A 433 34.27 -8.35 33.28
C ARG A 433 34.17 -8.57 34.78
N LEU A 434 32.96 -8.48 35.34
CA LEU A 434 32.69 -8.70 36.76
C LEU A 434 33.00 -10.14 37.17
N PHE A 435 32.59 -11.12 36.38
CA PHE A 435 32.91 -12.53 36.67
C PHE A 435 34.43 -12.79 36.67
N LYS A 436 35.19 -12.14 35.77
CA LYS A 436 36.66 -12.25 35.72
C LYS A 436 37.38 -11.69 36.95
N THR A 437 36.73 -10.87 37.78
CA THR A 437 37.33 -10.38 39.05
C THR A 437 37.38 -11.45 40.15
N GLY A 438 36.60 -12.53 40.04
CA GLY A 438 36.46 -13.53 41.10
C GLY A 438 35.52 -13.13 42.25
N GLU A 439 35.25 -11.84 42.45
CA GLU A 439 34.38 -11.32 43.53
C GLU A 439 32.88 -11.62 43.30
N TYR A 440 32.48 -11.90 42.06
CA TYR A 440 31.07 -12.04 41.66
C TYR A 440 30.76 -13.45 41.19
N THR A 441 29.98 -14.20 41.98
CA THR A 441 29.43 -15.49 41.55
C THR A 441 28.34 -15.32 40.50
N GLN A 442 28.10 -16.38 39.70
CA GLN A 442 27.05 -16.38 38.68
C GLN A 442 25.63 -16.16 39.28
N ASN A 443 25.40 -16.56 40.54
CA ASN A 443 24.16 -16.28 41.27
C ASN A 443 23.99 -14.77 41.55
N ILE A 444 25.01 -14.13 42.13
CA ILE A 444 25.00 -12.68 42.42
C ILE A 444 24.78 -11.87 41.13
N LEU A 445 25.39 -12.31 40.02
CA LEU A 445 25.18 -11.69 38.70
C LEU A 445 23.77 -11.95 38.14
N ALA A 446 23.17 -13.11 38.39
CA ALA A 446 21.81 -13.42 37.94
C ALA A 446 20.78 -12.51 38.63
N GLU A 447 20.92 -12.31 39.94
CA GLU A 447 20.12 -11.38 40.74
C GLU A 447 20.35 -9.93 40.31
N LYS A 448 21.62 -9.49 40.21
CA LYS A 448 22.01 -8.12 39.85
C LYS A 448 21.43 -7.67 38.49
N TYR A 449 21.32 -8.58 37.52
CA TYR A 449 20.77 -8.29 36.20
C TYR A 449 19.31 -8.76 36.00
N ASN A 450 18.67 -9.33 37.03
CA ASN A 450 17.32 -9.89 36.99
C ASN A 450 17.09 -10.87 35.81
N VAL A 451 18.01 -11.83 35.68
CA VAL A 451 17.98 -12.90 34.68
C VAL A 451 18.18 -14.27 35.34
N SER A 452 17.89 -15.35 34.63
CA SER A 452 18.14 -16.68 35.18
C SER A 452 19.64 -16.98 35.27
N PHE A 453 20.05 -17.80 36.23
CA PHE A 453 21.41 -18.34 36.33
C PHE A 453 21.92 -18.90 34.98
N GLY A 454 21.09 -19.68 34.27
CA GLY A 454 21.42 -20.20 32.94
C GLY A 454 21.70 -19.11 31.90
N THR A 455 21.09 -17.92 32.01
CA THR A 455 21.38 -16.77 31.15
C THR A 455 22.82 -16.27 31.41
N ILE A 456 23.20 -16.11 32.68
CA ILE A 456 24.57 -15.72 33.07
C ILE A 456 25.59 -16.79 32.67
N ASN A 457 25.25 -18.07 32.88
CA ASN A 457 26.14 -19.16 32.51
C ASN A 457 26.42 -19.19 31.00
N SER A 458 25.42 -18.99 30.15
CA SER A 458 25.63 -18.83 28.70
C SER A 458 26.51 -17.61 28.39
N VAL A 459 26.37 -16.49 29.10
CA VAL A 459 27.20 -15.28 28.89
C VAL A 459 28.67 -15.55 29.21
N VAL A 460 28.92 -16.15 30.37
CA VAL A 460 30.27 -16.48 30.89
C VAL A 460 30.94 -17.56 30.04
N THR A 461 30.22 -18.59 29.62
CA THR A 461 30.75 -19.69 28.78
C THR A 461 30.82 -19.37 27.29
N GLY A 462 30.48 -18.14 26.87
CA GLY A 462 30.56 -17.70 25.47
C GLY A 462 29.41 -18.15 24.55
N LYS A 463 28.34 -18.73 25.11
CA LYS A 463 27.21 -19.38 24.40
C LYS A 463 25.94 -18.52 24.28
N TYR A 464 26.02 -17.19 24.49
CA TYR A 464 24.85 -16.30 24.65
C TYR A 464 24.40 -15.54 23.39
#